data_AF-A0A6M0EPQ6-F1
#
_entry.id   AF-A0A6M0EPQ6-F1
#
_cell.length_a   1.000
_cell.length_b   1.000
_cell.length_c   1.000
_cell.angle_alpha   90.00
_cell.angle_beta   90.00
_cell.angle_gamma   90.00
#
_symmetry.space_group_name_H-M   'P 1'
#
loop_
_entity.id
_entity.type
_entity.pdbx_description
1 polymer ?
#
loop_
_entity_poly.entity_id
_entity_poly.type
_entity_poly.pdbx_seq_one_letter_code
_entity_poly.pdbx_strand_id
1 'polypeptide(L)'
;MLQVCLQQSWPQNKPISKFVFPKILPSKLGGLATLWAMLPNHQIQRHPHHQPYKRFLFIELPSPMLLWMTGIHTKDKCFQLLPCYLDLQDPKSREILVRMTQTGYYRLLLFSTETPQKCTQVMTTTLDPQQCQMLHEWLEASQISETKAQSGVSKFLLKNEFEKIKSQPLEKFDSDNLNYPLAI
;
A
#
# COMPACT_ATOMS: atom_id res chain seq x y z
N MET A 1 -13.17 3.45 15.02
CA MET A 1 -12.01 2.77 14.39
C MET A 1 -10.82 3.73 14.17
N LEU A 2 -11.03 4.94 13.63
CA LEU A 2 -9.98 5.98 13.48
C LEU A 2 -9.15 6.23 14.76
N GLN A 3 -9.79 6.27 15.93
CA GLN A 3 -9.11 6.47 17.21
C GLN A 3 -8.07 5.38 17.53
N VAL A 4 -8.33 4.12 17.17
CA VAL A 4 -7.39 3.00 17.39
C VAL A 4 -6.14 3.18 16.50
N CYS A 5 -6.32 3.68 15.27
CA CYS A 5 -5.20 3.97 14.37
C CYS A 5 -4.34 5.13 14.90
N LEU A 6 -4.95 6.20 15.42
CA LEU A 6 -4.24 7.35 15.98
C LEU A 6 -3.46 7.01 17.27
N GLN A 7 -3.85 5.96 17.98
CA GLN A 7 -3.18 5.45 19.17
C GLN A 7 -2.00 4.51 18.87
N GLN A 8 -1.75 4.19 17.60
CA GLN A 8 -0.62 3.34 17.23
C GLN A 8 0.72 4.05 17.39
N SER A 9 1.74 3.27 17.72
CA SER A 9 3.15 3.67 17.76
C SER A 9 3.94 2.93 16.68
N TRP A 10 4.93 3.58 16.09
CA TRP A 10 5.83 2.94 15.12
C TRP A 10 6.51 1.72 15.77
N PRO A 11 6.58 0.57 15.10
CA PRO A 11 7.16 -0.63 15.71
C PRO A 11 8.66 -0.46 15.95
N GLN A 12 9.14 -0.88 17.12
CA GLN A 12 10.56 -0.76 17.49
C GLN A 12 11.51 -1.56 16.57
N ASN A 13 11.01 -2.62 15.93
CA ASN A 13 11.77 -3.44 14.99
C ASN A 13 11.81 -2.87 13.56
N LYS A 14 11.29 -1.66 13.33
CA LYS A 14 11.31 -0.98 12.04
C LYS A 14 12.24 0.22 12.09
N PRO A 15 12.96 0.52 11.00
CA PRO A 15 13.86 1.67 10.96
C PRO A 15 13.08 2.98 11.13
N ILE A 16 13.70 3.96 11.79
CA ILE A 16 13.20 5.33 11.86
C ILE A 16 13.76 6.10 10.66
N SER A 17 13.13 5.93 9.50
CA SER A 17 13.51 6.57 8.24
C SER A 17 12.32 6.50 7.26
N LYS A 18 12.46 7.06 6.05
CA LYS A 18 11.44 6.94 5.00
C LYS A 18 11.21 5.47 4.66
N PHE A 19 10.13 4.92 5.21
CA PHE A 19 9.84 3.49 5.17
C PHE A 19 8.33 3.26 5.07
N VAL A 20 7.94 2.26 4.29
CA VAL A 20 6.55 1.91 4.03
C VAL A 20 6.38 0.41 4.19
N PHE A 21 5.36 -0.02 4.93
CA PHE A 21 5.05 -1.45 5.06
C PHE A 21 3.58 -1.68 5.40
N PRO A 22 3.04 -2.86 5.06
CA PRO A 22 1.66 -3.20 5.35
C PRO A 22 1.55 -3.80 6.75
N LYS A 23 0.39 -3.63 7.38
CA LYS A 23 0.09 -4.27 8.67
C LYS A 23 -1.41 -4.51 8.80
N ILE A 24 -1.77 -5.61 9.44
CA ILE A 24 -3.16 -5.83 9.86
C ILE A 24 -3.30 -5.26 11.26
N LEU A 25 -4.25 -4.35 11.43
CA LEU A 25 -4.60 -3.78 12.71
C LEU A 25 -5.82 -4.51 13.28
N PRO A 26 -5.74 -5.14 14.46
CA PRO A 26 -6.90 -5.78 15.07
C PRO A 26 -8.04 -4.78 15.28
N SER A 27 -9.26 -5.18 14.96
CA SER A 27 -10.46 -4.39 15.22
C SER A 27 -11.63 -5.28 15.65
N LYS A 28 -12.64 -4.69 16.30
CA LYS A 28 -13.86 -5.40 16.73
C LYS A 28 -14.65 -6.01 15.56
N LEU A 29 -14.46 -5.49 14.34
CA LEU A 29 -15.13 -5.95 13.12
C LEU A 29 -14.23 -6.89 12.29
N GLY A 30 -13.12 -7.36 12.86
CA GLY A 30 -12.08 -8.13 12.16
C GLY A 30 -10.81 -7.32 11.90
N GLY A 31 -9.78 -7.98 11.41
CA GLY A 31 -8.49 -7.34 11.08
C GLY A 31 -8.65 -6.30 9.97
N LEU A 32 -8.09 -5.11 10.16
CA LEU A 32 -8.10 -4.02 9.20
C LEU A 32 -6.79 -3.97 8.42
N ALA A 33 -6.86 -3.95 7.08
CA ALA A 33 -5.70 -3.70 6.23
C ALA A 33 -5.22 -2.26 6.39
N THR A 34 -3.94 -2.09 6.71
CA THR A 34 -3.32 -0.77 6.89
C THR A 34 -1.97 -0.67 6.19
N LEU A 35 -1.67 0.51 5.66
CA LEU A 35 -0.36 0.90 5.15
C LEU A 35 0.28 1.85 6.14
N TRP A 36 1.49 1.58 6.59
CA TRP A 36 2.20 2.42 7.54
C TRP A 36 3.35 3.07 6.80
N ALA A 37 3.42 4.39 6.86
CA ALA A 37 4.50 5.15 6.24
C ALA A 37 5.11 6.13 7.24
N MET A 38 6.43 6.19 7.26
CA MET A 38 7.18 7.16 8.04
C MET A 38 7.75 8.24 7.14
N LEU A 39 7.51 9.50 7.51
CA LEU A 39 7.91 10.70 6.77
C LEU A 39 8.42 11.77 7.74
N PRO A 40 9.23 12.74 7.30
CA PRO A 40 9.48 13.94 8.07
C PRO A 40 8.17 14.68 8.42
N ASN A 41 8.01 15.15 9.65
CA ASN A 41 6.79 15.79 10.13
C ASN A 41 6.39 17.03 9.31
N HIS A 42 7.40 17.74 8.78
CA HIS A 42 7.19 18.90 7.92
C HIS A 42 6.51 18.55 6.58
N GLN A 43 6.53 17.27 6.16
CA GLN A 43 5.87 16.80 4.93
C GLN A 43 4.44 16.28 5.18
N ILE A 44 4.09 15.88 6.41
CA ILE A 44 2.79 15.26 6.72
C ILE A 44 1.68 16.31 6.81
N GLN A 45 0.68 16.25 5.92
CA GLN A 45 -0.50 17.12 5.95
C GLN A 45 -1.55 16.61 6.96
N ARG A 46 -1.91 17.44 7.96
CA ARG A 46 -2.89 17.10 9.01
C ARG A 46 -4.35 17.19 8.55
N HIS A 47 -4.60 17.95 7.48
CA HIS A 47 -5.92 18.10 6.89
C HIS A 47 -5.77 18.00 5.37
N PRO A 48 -5.64 16.78 4.82
CA PRO A 48 -5.50 16.59 3.39
C PRO A 48 -6.79 16.97 2.67
N HIS A 49 -6.67 17.71 1.58
CA HIS A 49 -7.81 18.15 0.75
C HIS A 49 -8.18 17.13 -0.34
N HIS A 50 -7.28 16.20 -0.64
CA HIS A 50 -7.43 15.19 -1.68
C HIS A 50 -7.45 13.79 -1.09
N GLN A 51 -8.20 12.89 -1.71
CA GLN A 51 -8.07 11.47 -1.40
C GLN A 51 -6.70 10.97 -1.86
N PRO A 52 -6.10 9.98 -1.16
CA PRO A 52 -4.89 9.36 -1.66
C PRO A 52 -5.11 8.74 -3.04
N TYR A 53 -4.15 8.98 -3.93
CA TYR A 53 -3.99 8.19 -5.15
C TYR A 53 -3.77 6.71 -4.78
N LYS A 54 -4.33 5.80 -5.56
CA LYS A 54 -4.14 4.36 -5.36
C LYS A 54 -3.96 3.66 -6.70
N ARG A 55 -2.99 2.74 -6.75
CA ARG A 55 -2.80 1.87 -7.91
C ARG A 55 -2.20 0.54 -7.48
N PHE A 56 -2.63 -0.51 -8.14
CA PHE A 56 -2.16 -1.87 -7.95
C PHE A 56 -1.62 -2.43 -9.26
N LEU A 57 -0.45 -3.07 -9.19
CA LEU A 57 0.12 -3.87 -10.27
C LEU A 57 0.35 -5.28 -9.77
N PHE A 58 0.07 -6.26 -10.61
CA PHE A 58 0.25 -7.67 -10.29
C PHE A 58 1.14 -8.34 -11.34
N ILE A 59 2.06 -9.17 -10.87
CA ILE A 59 2.85 -10.07 -11.70
C ILE A 59 2.63 -11.47 -11.16
N GLU A 60 2.24 -12.40 -12.04
CA GLU A 60 2.02 -13.80 -11.68
C GLU A 60 3.34 -14.60 -11.66
N LEU A 61 4.22 -14.37 -12.63
CA LEU A 61 5.48 -15.10 -12.81
C LEU A 61 6.70 -14.17 -12.70
N PRO A 62 7.84 -14.64 -12.15
CA PRO A 62 8.13 -16.02 -11.74
C PRO A 62 7.56 -16.43 -10.36
N SER A 63 7.10 -15.47 -9.57
CA SER A 63 6.40 -15.68 -8.29
C SER A 63 5.29 -14.64 -8.16
N PRO A 64 4.07 -15.02 -7.76
CA PRO A 64 2.96 -14.07 -7.62
C PRO A 64 3.30 -12.94 -6.65
N MET A 65 3.29 -11.69 -7.15
CA MET A 65 3.59 -10.51 -6.36
C MET A 65 2.73 -9.33 -6.76
N LEU A 66 2.26 -8.60 -5.75
CA LEU A 66 1.48 -7.39 -5.91
C LEU A 66 2.31 -6.16 -5.50
N LEU A 67 2.36 -5.15 -6.35
CA LEU A 67 2.75 -3.80 -5.97
C LEU A 67 1.50 -2.99 -5.64
N TRP A 68 1.36 -2.63 -4.38
CA TRP A 68 0.38 -1.68 -3.87
C TRP A 68 1.02 -0.30 -3.73
N MET A 69 0.55 0.67 -4.50
CA MET A 69 1.00 2.07 -4.46
C MET A 69 -0.06 2.95 -3.85
N THR A 70 0.35 3.80 -2.90
CA THR A 70 -0.47 4.91 -2.41
C THR A 70 0.26 6.22 -2.66
N GLY A 71 -0.36 7.17 -3.36
CA GLY A 71 0.18 8.50 -3.56
C GLY A 71 -0.49 9.52 -2.64
N ILE A 72 0.30 10.44 -2.09
CA ILE A 72 -0.20 11.52 -1.24
C ILE A 72 0.46 12.84 -1.61
N HIS A 73 -0.28 13.94 -1.41
CA HIS A 73 0.33 15.27 -1.41
C HIS A 73 0.92 15.57 -0.03
N THR A 74 2.14 16.08 -0.03
CA THR A 74 2.84 16.56 1.15
C THR A 74 2.60 18.06 1.32
N LYS A 75 2.89 18.59 2.50
CA LYS A 75 2.72 20.02 2.84
C LYS A 75 3.50 20.96 1.91
N ASP A 76 4.66 20.53 1.45
CA ASP A 76 5.51 21.22 0.47
C ASP A 76 4.97 21.15 -0.97
N LYS A 77 3.71 20.71 -1.14
CA LYS A 77 3.02 20.53 -2.43
C LYS A 77 3.70 19.53 -3.36
N CYS A 78 4.62 18.71 -2.85
CA CYS A 78 5.16 17.58 -3.57
C CYS A 78 4.17 16.40 -3.53
N PHE A 79 4.19 15.60 -4.58
CA PHE A 79 3.50 14.32 -4.56
C PHE A 79 4.47 13.21 -4.21
N GLN A 80 4.07 12.33 -3.31
CA GLN A 80 4.87 11.22 -2.89
C GLN A 80 4.14 9.90 -3.09
N LEU A 81 4.73 9.03 -3.90
CA LEU A 81 4.32 7.64 -4.04
C LEU A 81 4.95 6.77 -2.94
N LEU A 82 4.11 5.95 -2.32
CA LEU A 82 4.43 5.01 -1.24
C LEU A 82 4.23 3.58 -1.77
N PRO A 83 5.29 2.92 -2.25
CA PRO A 83 5.20 1.56 -2.75
C PRO A 83 5.23 0.53 -1.61
N CYS A 84 4.41 -0.51 -1.74
CA CYS A 84 4.40 -1.67 -0.87
C CYS A 84 4.32 -2.93 -1.72
N TYR A 85 5.31 -3.81 -1.58
CA TYR A 85 5.40 -5.06 -2.34
C TYR A 85 4.90 -6.21 -1.45
N LEU A 86 3.86 -6.90 -1.90
CA LEU A 86 3.26 -8.05 -1.23
C LEU A 86 3.61 -9.32 -2.01
N ASP A 87 4.39 -10.20 -1.39
CA ASP A 87 4.64 -11.54 -1.92
C ASP A 87 3.40 -12.41 -1.65
N LEU A 88 2.66 -12.80 -2.68
CA LEU A 88 1.42 -13.54 -2.47
C LEU A 88 1.64 -15.01 -2.13
N GLN A 89 2.88 -15.49 -2.09
CA GLN A 89 3.22 -16.77 -1.45
C GLN A 89 3.23 -16.67 0.08
N ASP A 90 3.45 -15.47 0.65
CA ASP A 90 3.39 -15.24 2.10
C ASP A 90 1.93 -15.17 2.59
N PRO A 91 1.50 -16.06 3.50
CA PRO A 91 0.14 -16.05 4.05
C PRO A 91 -0.25 -14.70 4.68
N LYS A 92 0.70 -13.97 5.28
CA LYS A 92 0.41 -12.67 5.90
C LYS A 92 0.06 -11.62 4.85
N SER A 93 0.78 -11.64 3.73
CA SER A 93 0.55 -10.77 2.58
C SER A 93 -0.80 -11.07 1.91
N ARG A 94 -1.16 -12.36 1.76
CA ARG A 94 -2.49 -12.76 1.30
C ARG A 94 -3.60 -12.29 2.24
N GLU A 95 -3.43 -12.48 3.54
CA GLU A 95 -4.41 -12.06 4.54
C GLU A 95 -4.64 -10.53 4.49
N ILE A 96 -3.59 -9.72 4.29
CA ILE A 96 -3.75 -8.26 4.08
C ILE A 96 -4.68 -7.99 2.89
N LEU A 97 -4.48 -8.70 1.78
CA LEU A 97 -5.27 -8.50 0.56
C LEU A 97 -6.72 -8.94 0.76
N VAL A 98 -6.95 -10.10 1.40
CA VAL A 98 -8.29 -10.58 1.79
C VAL A 98 -9.02 -9.52 2.61
N ARG A 99 -8.37 -8.94 3.63
CA ARG A 99 -9.02 -7.91 4.46
C ARG A 99 -9.33 -6.67 3.63
N MET A 100 -8.40 -6.23 2.79
CA MET A 100 -8.58 -5.03 1.95
C MET A 100 -9.75 -5.15 0.97
N THR A 101 -9.91 -6.31 0.32
CA THR A 101 -11.00 -6.56 -0.63
C THR A 101 -12.33 -6.79 0.06
N GLN A 102 -12.35 -7.48 1.20
CA GLN A 102 -13.56 -7.68 2.01
C GLN A 102 -14.12 -6.36 2.55
N THR A 103 -13.25 -5.46 3.02
CA THR A 103 -13.70 -4.17 3.55
C THR A 103 -13.90 -3.10 2.48
N GLY A 104 -13.31 -3.27 1.30
CA GLY A 104 -13.34 -2.26 0.23
C GLY A 104 -12.58 -0.99 0.57
N TYR A 105 -11.67 -1.03 1.56
CA TYR A 105 -10.81 0.10 1.92
C TYR A 105 -9.61 -0.36 2.73
N TYR A 106 -8.59 0.50 2.79
CA TYR A 106 -7.50 0.41 3.77
C TYR A 106 -7.29 1.75 4.47
N ARG A 107 -6.52 1.75 5.55
CA ARG A 107 -6.05 2.98 6.21
C ARG A 107 -4.57 3.21 5.97
N LEU A 108 -4.21 4.41 5.55
CA LEU A 108 -2.82 4.87 5.54
C LEU A 108 -2.55 5.58 6.88
N LEU A 109 -1.63 5.04 7.67
CA LEU A 109 -1.13 5.64 8.90
C LEU A 109 0.22 6.30 8.62
N LEU A 110 0.28 7.60 8.86
CA LEU A 110 1.50 8.40 8.71
C LEU A 110 2.13 8.64 10.08
N PHE A 111 3.41 8.34 10.19
CA PHE A 111 4.23 8.57 11.37
C PHE A 111 5.33 9.57 11.04
N SER A 112 5.67 10.43 11.98
CA SER A 112 6.81 11.33 11.83
C SER A 112 8.11 10.64 12.27
N THR A 113 9.22 10.96 11.60
CA THR A 113 10.56 10.58 12.07
C THR A 113 10.92 11.20 13.42
N GLU A 114 10.34 12.35 13.72
CA GLU A 114 10.60 13.17 14.90
C GLU A 114 9.83 12.68 16.14
N THR A 115 8.62 12.12 15.95
CA THR A 115 7.77 11.61 17.04
C THR A 115 7.15 10.25 16.67
N PRO A 116 7.96 9.18 16.56
CA PRO A 116 7.50 7.87 16.08
C PRO A 116 6.52 7.17 17.05
N GLN A 117 6.42 7.62 18.29
CA GLN A 117 5.60 7.00 19.34
C GLN A 117 4.09 7.20 19.11
N LYS A 118 3.69 8.12 18.23
CA LYS A 118 2.29 8.42 17.95
C LYS A 118 2.05 8.57 16.46
N CYS A 119 0.98 7.96 15.97
CA CYS A 119 0.50 8.19 14.62
C CYS A 119 0.10 9.67 14.44
N THR A 120 0.71 10.33 13.46
CA THR A 120 0.52 11.75 13.20
C THR A 120 -0.77 12.01 12.41
N GLN A 121 -1.10 11.12 11.48
CA GLN A 121 -2.26 11.26 10.61
C GLN A 121 -2.76 9.91 10.12
N VAL A 122 -4.08 9.80 9.92
CA VAL A 122 -4.73 8.63 9.33
C VAL A 122 -5.57 9.07 8.13
N MET A 123 -5.32 8.45 6.97
CA MET A 123 -6.14 8.64 5.77
C MET A 123 -6.90 7.34 5.46
N THR A 124 -8.06 7.49 4.82
CA THR A 124 -8.83 6.35 4.29
C THR A 124 -8.68 6.33 2.80
N THR A 125 -8.39 5.16 2.26
CA THR A 125 -8.39 4.95 0.82
C THR A 125 -9.41 3.87 0.51
N THR A 126 -10.48 4.25 -0.19
CA THR A 126 -11.55 3.35 -0.59
C THR A 126 -11.24 2.73 -1.95
N LEU A 127 -11.60 1.47 -2.11
CA LEU A 127 -11.55 0.72 -3.36
C LEU A 127 -12.97 0.65 -3.92
N ASP A 128 -13.11 0.87 -5.22
CA ASP A 128 -14.39 0.61 -5.88
C ASP A 128 -14.62 -0.90 -6.09
N PRO A 129 -15.85 -1.34 -6.42
CA PRO A 129 -16.16 -2.76 -6.58
C PRO A 129 -15.30 -3.47 -7.65
N GLN A 130 -14.95 -2.79 -8.75
CA GLN A 130 -14.13 -3.36 -9.81
C GLN A 130 -12.71 -3.63 -9.29
N GLN A 131 -12.14 -2.71 -8.52
CA GLN A 131 -10.85 -2.89 -7.89
C GLN A 131 -10.86 -4.03 -6.87
N CYS A 132 -11.93 -4.15 -6.08
CA CYS A 132 -12.07 -5.26 -5.13
C CYS A 132 -12.12 -6.61 -5.84
N GLN A 133 -12.91 -6.71 -6.92
CA GLN A 133 -13.02 -7.92 -7.74
C GLN A 133 -11.67 -8.29 -8.36
N MET A 134 -10.99 -7.35 -9.01
CA MET A 134 -9.69 -7.59 -9.64
C MET A 134 -8.63 -8.08 -8.64
N LEU A 135 -8.55 -7.47 -7.45
CA LEU A 135 -7.63 -7.93 -6.41
C LEU A 135 -8.00 -9.32 -5.88
N HIS A 136 -9.29 -9.68 -5.88
CA HIS A 136 -9.74 -11.02 -5.53
C HIS A 136 -9.30 -12.05 -6.58
N GLU A 137 -9.49 -11.77 -7.86
CA GLU A 137 -9.07 -12.63 -8.97
C GLU A 137 -7.54 -12.87 -8.95
N TRP A 138 -6.74 -11.83 -8.69
CA TRP A 138 -5.29 -11.98 -8.54
C TRP A 138 -4.88 -12.80 -7.31
N LEU A 139 -5.64 -12.69 -6.22
CA LEU A 139 -5.43 -13.52 -5.04
C LEU A 139 -5.75 -15.00 -5.33
N GLU A 140 -6.82 -15.29 -6.08
CA GLU A 140 -7.15 -16.66 -6.51
C GLU A 140 -6.07 -17.22 -7.44
N ALA A 141 -5.67 -16.48 -8.46
CA ALA A 141 -4.59 -16.88 -9.38
C ALA A 141 -3.28 -17.18 -8.63
N SER A 142 -2.94 -16.37 -7.62
CA SER A 142 -1.71 -16.57 -6.83
C SER A 142 -1.69 -17.87 -6.02
N GLN A 143 -2.86 -18.43 -5.68
CA GLN A 143 -2.97 -19.67 -4.91
C GLN A 143 -2.86 -20.92 -5.80
N ILE A 144 -3.17 -20.78 -7.08
CA ILE A 144 -3.08 -21.87 -8.07
C ILE A 144 -1.63 -22.06 -8.53
N SER A 145 -0.83 -20.99 -8.52
CA SER A 145 0.56 -21.04 -8.97
C SER A 145 1.43 -21.89 -8.05
N GLU A 146 1.93 -23.02 -8.55
CA GLU A 146 2.86 -23.93 -7.84
C GLU A 146 4.31 -23.40 -7.78
N THR A 147 4.55 -22.17 -8.22
CA THR A 147 5.89 -21.63 -8.42
C THR A 147 6.59 -21.27 -7.10
N LYS A 148 7.49 -22.15 -6.64
CA LYS A 148 8.42 -21.87 -5.52
C LYS A 148 9.65 -21.04 -5.95
N ALA A 149 9.54 -20.24 -7.01
CA ALA A 149 10.66 -19.44 -7.50
C ALA A 149 11.00 -18.31 -6.50
N GLN A 150 12.24 -17.83 -6.55
CA GLN A 150 12.67 -16.74 -5.68
C GLN A 150 11.93 -15.45 -6.02
N SER A 151 11.18 -14.92 -5.05
CA SER A 151 10.37 -13.69 -5.21
C SER A 151 11.17 -12.41 -5.47
N GLY A 152 12.51 -12.50 -5.38
CA GLY A 152 13.43 -11.41 -5.72
C GLY A 152 13.30 -10.90 -7.15
N VAL A 153 13.03 -11.78 -8.12
CA VAL A 153 12.89 -11.40 -9.54
C VAL A 153 11.58 -10.64 -9.78
N SER A 154 10.44 -11.16 -9.31
CA SER A 154 9.15 -10.44 -9.40
C SER A 154 9.23 -9.06 -8.74
N LYS A 155 9.88 -8.98 -7.57
CA LYS A 155 10.09 -7.70 -6.89
C LYS A 155 10.95 -6.73 -7.70
N PHE A 156 11.98 -7.23 -8.37
CA PHE A 156 12.83 -6.42 -9.25
C PHE A 156 12.03 -5.88 -10.45
N LEU A 157 11.20 -6.72 -11.09
CA LEU A 157 10.34 -6.31 -12.20
C LEU A 157 9.33 -5.23 -11.76
N LEU A 158 8.64 -5.44 -10.63
CA LEU A 158 7.74 -4.41 -10.06
C LEU A 158 8.46 -3.11 -9.71
N LYS A 159 9.71 -3.17 -9.23
CA LYS A 159 10.51 -1.97 -8.94
C LYS A 159 10.82 -1.19 -10.21
N ASN A 160 11.15 -1.87 -11.30
CA ASN A 160 11.42 -1.21 -12.58
C ASN A 160 10.16 -0.52 -13.12
N GLU A 161 9.01 -1.19 -13.06
CA GLU A 161 7.73 -0.58 -13.42
C GLU A 161 7.36 0.60 -12.50
N PHE A 162 7.65 0.49 -11.20
CA PHE A 162 7.45 1.59 -10.26
C PHE A 162 8.27 2.83 -10.62
N GLU A 163 9.56 2.67 -10.96
CA GLU A 163 10.40 3.82 -11.34
C GLU A 163 9.94 4.44 -12.68
N LYS A 164 9.42 3.63 -13.63
CA LYS A 164 8.77 4.14 -14.85
C LYS A 164 7.51 4.95 -14.55
N ILE A 165 6.71 4.54 -13.57
CA ILE A 165 5.50 5.27 -13.15
C ILE A 165 5.90 6.57 -12.44
N LYS A 166 6.87 6.50 -11.53
CA LYS A 166 7.33 7.64 -10.74
C LYS A 166 7.92 8.78 -11.58
N SER A 167 8.42 8.50 -12.77
CA SER A 167 8.91 9.52 -13.71
C SER A 167 7.81 10.15 -14.57
N GLN A 168 6.56 9.69 -14.47
CA GLN A 168 5.46 10.25 -15.25
C GLN A 168 4.99 11.61 -14.70
N PRO A 169 4.46 12.50 -15.56
CA PRO A 169 3.91 13.78 -15.14
C PRO A 169 2.78 13.63 -14.13
N LEU A 170 2.69 14.59 -13.21
CA LEU A 170 1.79 14.50 -12.07
C LEU A 170 0.30 14.48 -12.47
N GLU A 171 -0.01 15.14 -13.58
CA GLU A 171 -1.34 15.24 -14.20
C GLU A 171 -1.97 13.88 -14.52
N LYS A 172 -1.14 12.83 -14.67
CA LYS A 172 -1.61 11.44 -14.88
C LYS A 172 -2.09 10.77 -13.59
N PHE A 173 -1.69 11.22 -12.41
CA PHE A 173 -2.12 10.62 -11.14
C PHE A 173 -3.48 11.12 -10.68
N ASP A 174 -3.86 12.35 -11.04
CA ASP A 174 -5.17 12.91 -10.69
C ASP A 174 -6.32 12.34 -11.53
N SER A 175 -6.01 11.67 -12.65
CA SER A 175 -6.96 11.11 -13.61
C SER A 175 -7.00 9.57 -13.62
N ASP A 176 -5.90 8.86 -13.33
CA ASP A 176 -5.81 7.40 -13.51
C ASP A 176 -5.68 6.60 -12.21
N ASN A 177 -6.81 6.18 -11.61
CA ASN A 177 -6.84 5.06 -10.65
C ASN A 177 -6.81 3.68 -11.35
N LEU A 178 -6.16 3.60 -12.52
CA LEU A 178 -6.18 2.42 -13.38
C LEU A 178 -5.20 1.35 -12.86
N ASN A 179 -5.74 0.17 -12.60
CA ASN A 179 -4.98 -1.00 -12.15
C ASN A 179 -4.78 -1.96 -13.33
N TYR A 180 -3.63 -2.63 -13.36
CA TYR A 180 -3.29 -3.51 -14.47
C TYR A 180 -2.58 -4.79 -14.00
N PRO A 181 -2.94 -5.96 -14.56
CA PRO A 181 -2.05 -7.09 -14.54
C PRO A 181 -0.90 -6.78 -15.49
N LEU A 182 0.33 -7.08 -15.08
CA LEU A 182 1.50 -6.97 -15.93
C LEU A 182 1.68 -8.32 -16.64
N ALA A 183 1.42 -8.32 -17.95
CA ALA A 183 1.88 -9.40 -18.82
C ALA A 183 3.39 -9.22 -19.01
N ILE A 184 4.17 -10.19 -18.53
CA ILE A 184 5.63 -10.26 -18.74
C ILE A 184 5.92 -11.54 -19.49
#